data_AF-A0A971IYL4-F1
#
_entry.id   AF-A0A971IYL4-F1
#
_cell.length_a   1.000
_cell.length_b   1.000
_cell.length_c   1.000
_cell.angle_alpha   90.00
_cell.angle_beta   90.00
_cell.angle_gamma   90.00
#
_symmetry.space_group_name_H-M   'P 1'
#
loop_
_entity.id
_entity.type
_entity.pdbx_description
1 polymer ?
#
loop_
_entity_poly.entity_id
_entity_poly.type
_entity_poly.pdbx_seq_one_letter_code
_entity_poly.pdbx_strand_id
1 'polypeptide(L)'
;MEIYERLNRGKWERPSDTMAVYTEIEPGKRWGVRVTLIKDYARVEAIDGPKCSWYQAPRELSVEVRPPSILERLRGVRFVDKLMAEVEAKRLVASRRNS
;
A
#
# COMPACT_ATOMS: atom_id res chain seq x y z
N MET A 1 9.77 10.34 -6.60
CA MET A 1 8.60 11.15 -6.97
C MET A 1 7.46 10.28 -7.49
N GLU A 2 7.71 9.33 -8.39
CA GLU A 2 6.67 8.48 -9.01
C GLU A 2 5.64 7.85 -8.04
N ILE A 3 6.06 7.31 -6.89
CA ILE A 3 5.11 6.73 -5.90
C ILE A 3 4.12 7.78 -5.37
N TYR A 4 4.60 8.99 -5.06
CA TYR A 4 3.76 10.08 -4.56
C TYR A 4 2.78 10.58 -5.62
N GLU A 5 3.22 10.62 -6.88
CA GLU A 5 2.36 11.01 -8.01
C GLU A 5 1.25 9.98 -8.25
N ARG A 6 1.53 8.68 -8.04
CA ARG A 6 0.55 7.59 -8.22
C ARG A 6 -0.38 7.41 -7.00
N LEU A 7 0.06 7.82 -5.81
CA LEU A 7 -0.69 7.78 -4.55
C LEU A 7 -1.11 9.20 -4.15
N ASN A 8 -2.10 9.73 -4.87
CA ASN A 8 -2.54 11.13 -4.80
C ASN A 8 -4.01 11.32 -4.38
N ARG A 9 -4.73 10.23 -4.07
CA ARG A 9 -6.16 10.27 -3.68
C ARG A 9 -6.38 10.32 -2.16
N GLY A 10 -5.32 10.10 -1.41
CA GLY A 10 -5.31 10.00 0.04
C GLY A 10 -4.39 11.03 0.69
N LYS A 11 -4.01 10.75 1.94
CA LYS A 11 -3.16 11.60 2.76
C LYS A 11 -1.83 10.94 3.03
N TRP A 12 -0.76 11.71 2.95
CA TRP A 12 0.57 11.31 3.37
C TRP A 12 0.88 11.85 4.77
N GLU A 13 1.44 10.99 5.60
CA GLU A 13 1.96 11.29 6.93
C GLU A 13 3.41 10.79 7.00
N ARG A 14 4.25 11.50 7.76
CA ARG A 14 5.65 11.11 8.00
C ARG A 14 5.85 10.91 9.50
N PRO A 15 5.59 9.70 10.04
CA PRO A 15 5.72 9.46 11.47
C PRO A 15 7.18 9.42 11.95
N SER A 16 8.14 9.14 11.06
CA SER A 16 9.57 9.19 11.34
C SER A 16 10.37 9.52 10.08
N ASP A 17 11.66 9.81 10.21
CA ASP A 17 12.53 10.07 9.05
C ASP A 17 12.71 8.84 8.15
N THR A 18 12.48 7.65 8.69
CA THR A 18 12.65 6.36 8.01
C THR A 18 11.34 5.78 7.46
N MET A 19 10.22 6.45 7.69
CA MET A 19 8.89 5.94 7.36
C MET A 19 7.96 7.02 6.80
N ALA A 20 7.21 6.66 5.76
CA ALA A 20 6.09 7.45 5.26
C ALA A 20 4.85 6.57 5.16
N VAL A 21 3.72 7.08 5.63
CA VAL A 21 2.43 6.39 5.61
C VAL A 21 1.49 7.14 4.68
N TYR A 22 0.92 6.44 3.72
CA TYR A 22 -0.16 6.92 2.89
C TYR A 22 -1.45 6.21 3.27
N THR A 23 -2.53 6.96 3.45
CA THR A 23 -3.86 6.42 3.74
C THR A 23 -4.88 6.96 2.74
N GLU A 24 -5.59 6.06 2.07
CA GLU A 24 -6.64 6.35 1.10
C GLU A 24 -7.94 5.67 1.55
N ILE A 25 -8.88 6.47 2.04
CA ILE A 25 -10.26 6.05 2.32
C ILE A 25 -11.16 7.10 1.68
N GLU A 26 -12.03 6.67 0.77
CA GLU A 26 -12.96 7.56 0.09
C GLU A 26 -14.05 8.10 1.05
N PRO A 27 -14.59 9.32 0.82
CA PRO A 27 -15.68 9.86 1.63
C PRO A 27 -16.90 8.92 1.69
N GLY A 28 -17.42 8.70 2.90
CA GLY A 28 -18.56 7.80 3.12
C GLY A 28 -18.22 6.30 3.02
N LYS A 29 -16.94 5.95 2.76
CA LYS A 29 -16.47 4.57 2.79
C LYS A 29 -15.77 4.25 4.10
N ARG A 30 -15.84 2.99 4.50
CA ARG A 30 -15.22 2.48 5.73
C ARG A 30 -13.89 1.82 5.43
N TRP A 31 -13.83 1.02 4.36
CA TRP A 31 -12.61 0.35 3.92
C TRP A 31 -11.81 1.20 2.93
N GLY A 32 -10.48 1.10 3.02
CA GLY A 32 -9.55 1.77 2.13
C GLY A 32 -8.19 1.06 2.07
N VAL A 33 -7.15 1.80 1.67
CA VAL A 33 -5.78 1.29 1.54
C VAL A 33 -4.81 2.11 2.37
N ARG A 34 -3.89 1.41 3.04
CA ARG A 34 -2.70 2.01 3.67
C ARG A 34 -1.44 1.51 3.00
N VAL A 35 -0.54 2.42 2.66
CA VAL A 35 0.81 2.10 2.19
C VAL A 35 1.81 2.66 3.17
N THR A 36 2.62 1.79 3.77
CA THR A 36 3.70 2.18 4.66
C THR A 36 5.01 1.93 3.95
N LEU A 37 5.70 3.01 3.55
CA LEU A 37 7.06 2.94 3.01
C LEU A 37 8.06 2.90 4.18
N ILE A 38 8.91 1.89 4.20
CA ILE A 38 9.96 1.66 5.20
C ILE A 38 11.26 1.45 4.43
N LYS A 39 12.39 1.96 4.94
CA LYS A 39 13.72 1.96 4.30
C LYS A 39 13.94 0.97 3.13
N ASP A 40 13.73 -0.32 3.34
CA ASP A 40 14.02 -1.41 2.41
C ASP A 40 12.79 -2.11 1.81
N TYR A 41 11.55 -1.73 2.16
CA TYR A 41 10.33 -2.34 1.63
C TYR A 41 9.10 -1.43 1.78
N ALA A 42 7.96 -1.86 1.25
CA ALA A 42 6.68 -1.24 1.55
C ALA A 42 5.72 -2.28 2.12
N ARG A 43 4.82 -1.87 3.00
CA ARG A 43 3.67 -2.67 3.40
C ARG A 43 2.41 -2.07 2.78
N VAL A 44 1.60 -2.89 2.14
CA VAL A 44 0.33 -2.48 1.54
C VAL A 44 -0.80 -3.22 2.21
N GLU A 45 -1.78 -2.48 2.71
CA GLU A 45 -2.84 -3.01 3.55
C GLU A 45 -4.20 -2.54 3.07
N ALA A 46 -5.18 -3.45 3.01
CA ALA A 46 -6.59 -3.09 3.05
C ALA A 46 -6.96 -2.83 4.52
N ILE A 47 -7.50 -1.65 4.81
CA ILE A 47 -7.76 -1.21 6.18
C ILE A 47 -9.25 -0.91 6.40
N ASP A 48 -9.76 -1.32 7.56
CA ASP A 48 -11.08 -0.92 8.05
C ASP A 48 -10.94 0.34 8.91
N GLY A 49 -10.97 1.50 8.26
CA GLY A 49 -10.73 2.79 8.90
C GLY A 49 -9.24 3.09 9.18
N PRO A 50 -8.92 4.33 9.57
CA PRO A 50 -7.54 4.82 9.67
C PRO A 50 -6.74 4.17 10.82
N LYS A 51 -7.41 3.75 11.90
CA LYS A 51 -6.77 3.13 13.08
C LYS A 51 -6.67 1.60 13.01
N CYS A 52 -6.99 1.01 11.86
CA CYS A 52 -6.95 -0.45 11.68
C CYS A 52 -5.55 -1.01 11.92
N SER A 53 -5.45 -2.07 12.71
CA SER A 53 -4.23 -2.88 12.86
C SER A 53 -4.54 -4.35 12.63
N TRP A 54 -3.65 -5.04 11.94
CA TRP A 54 -3.78 -6.46 11.68
C TRP A 54 -2.69 -7.23 12.42
N TYR A 55 -3.08 -8.19 13.27
CA TYR A 55 -2.16 -9.20 13.79
C TYR A 55 -2.23 -10.42 12.87
N GLN A 56 -1.09 -10.83 12.30
CA GLN A 56 -1.00 -11.96 11.37
C GLN A 56 -2.05 -11.90 10.24
N ALA A 57 -2.19 -10.73 9.61
CA ALA A 57 -3.19 -10.56 8.56
C ALA A 57 -2.99 -11.58 7.44
N PRO A 58 -4.09 -12.11 6.86
CA PRO A 58 -4.00 -12.85 5.62
C PRO A 58 -3.41 -11.96 4.53
N ARG A 59 -2.72 -12.57 3.56
CA ARG A 59 -2.07 -11.86 2.45
C ARG A 59 -3.04 -10.98 1.64
N GLU A 60 -4.31 -11.36 1.60
CA GLU A 60 -5.36 -10.54 0.99
C GLU A 60 -5.46 -9.16 1.64
N LEU A 61 -5.30 -9.07 2.97
CA LEU A 61 -5.43 -7.84 3.74
C LEU A 61 -4.10 -7.10 3.93
N SER A 62 -2.97 -7.78 4.10
CA SER A 62 -1.68 -7.14 4.33
C SER A 62 -0.56 -7.89 3.62
N VAL A 63 0.29 -7.16 2.89
CA VAL A 63 1.43 -7.74 2.17
C VAL A 63 2.64 -6.84 2.23
N GLU A 64 3.83 -7.44 2.36
CA GLU A 64 5.09 -6.75 2.21
C GLU A 64 5.58 -6.83 0.76
N VAL A 65 5.79 -5.66 0.16
CA VAL A 65 6.37 -5.49 -1.17
C VAL A 65 7.85 -5.17 -1.00
N ARG A 66 8.70 -6.09 -1.43
CA ARG A 66 10.16 -5.90 -1.42
C ARG A 66 10.67 -5.42 -2.79
N PRO A 67 11.83 -4.75 -2.83
CA PRO A 67 12.51 -4.38 -4.07
C PRO A 67 12.63 -5.56 -5.03
N PRO A 68 12.67 -5.31 -6.35
CA PRO A 68 12.86 -6.37 -7.33
C PRO A 68 14.23 -7.04 -7.12
N SER A 69 14.23 -8.37 -7.18
CA SER A 69 15.42 -9.21 -7.24
C SER A 69 16.24 -8.95 -8.50
N ILE A 70 17.47 -9.47 -8.55
CA ILE A 70 18.36 -9.29 -9.71
C ILE A 70 17.69 -9.77 -11.00
N LEU A 71 17.04 -10.94 -10.97
CA LEU A 71 16.33 -11.50 -12.14
C LEU A 71 15.12 -10.66 -12.55
N GLU A 72 14.36 -10.14 -11.58
CA GLU A 72 13.24 -9.23 -11.84
C GLU A 72 13.72 -7.92 -12.50
N ARG A 73 14.84 -7.37 -12.01
CA ARG A 73 15.45 -6.16 -12.59
C ARG A 73 15.91 -6.38 -14.03
N LEU A 74 16.52 -7.54 -14.34
CA LEU A 74 16.90 -7.90 -15.71
C LEU A 74 15.69 -7.99 -16.65
N ARG A 75 14.50 -8.27 -16.12
CA ARG A 75 13.22 -8.25 -16.86
C ARG A 75 12.53 -6.88 -16.89
N GLY A 76 13.19 -5.84 -16.39
CA GLY A 76 12.65 -4.47 -16.34
C GLY A 76 11.59 -4.25 -15.24
N VAL A 77 11.43 -5.18 -14.30
CA VAL A 77 10.45 -5.01 -13.21
C VAL A 77 10.96 -3.95 -12.23
N ARG A 78 10.15 -2.92 -11.99
CA ARG A 78 10.47 -1.85 -11.04
C ARG A 78 9.71 -2.05 -9.73
N PHE A 79 10.27 -1.51 -8.65
CA PHE A 79 9.62 -1.53 -7.34
C PHE A 79 8.25 -0.85 -7.35
N VAL A 80 8.14 0.28 -8.04
CA VAL A 80 6.88 1.03 -8.16
C VAL A 80 5.78 0.18 -8.81
N ASP A 81 6.12 -0.60 -9.85
CA ASP A 81 5.13 -1.44 -10.53
C ASP A 81 4.62 -2.55 -9.60
N LYS A 82 5.53 -3.20 -8.85
CA LYS A 82 5.15 -4.19 -7.82
C LYS A 82 4.28 -3.58 -6.73
N LEU A 83 4.64 -2.38 -6.27
CA LEU A 83 3.89 -1.67 -5.24
C LEU A 83 2.48 -1.33 -5.73
N MET A 84 2.35 -0.75 -6.92
CA MET A 84 1.05 -0.35 -7.45
C MET A 84 0.17 -1.55 -7.77
N ALA A 85 0.73 -2.69 -8.19
CA ALA A 85 -0.05 -3.92 -8.38
C ALA A 85 -0.72 -4.37 -7.07
N GLU A 86 0.00 -4.34 -5.95
CA GLU A 86 -0.58 -4.69 -4.64
C GLU A 86 -1.55 -3.61 -4.14
N VAL A 87 -1.29 -2.33 -4.41
CA VAL A 87 -2.24 -1.24 -4.09
C VAL A 87 -3.58 -1.45 -4.80
N GLU A 88 -3.57 -1.75 -6.11
CA GLU A 88 -4.80 -2.04 -6.85
C GLU A 88 -5.50 -3.29 -6.31
N ALA A 89 -4.76 -4.34 -5.96
CA ALA A 89 -5.33 -5.51 -5.32
C ALA A 89 -6.05 -5.16 -3.99
N LYS A 90 -5.46 -4.27 -3.16
CA LYS A 90 -6.09 -3.84 -1.89
C LYS A 90 -7.26 -2.88 -2.12
N ARG A 91 -7.22 -2.04 -3.15
CA ARG A 91 -8.38 -1.23 -3.57
C ARG A 91 -9.56 -2.11 -3.94
N LEU A 92 -9.33 -3.21 -4.66
CA LEU A 92 -10.38 -4.18 -4.99
C LEU A 92 -10.97 -4.84 -3.73
N VAL A 93 -10.14 -5.22 -2.77
CA VAL A 93 -10.61 -5.76 -1.48
C VAL A 93 -11.47 -4.73 -0.75
N ALA A 94 -11.00 -3.47 -0.65
CA ALA A 94 -11.75 -2.40 -0.01
C ALA A 94 -13.08 -2.13 -0.72
N SER A 95 -13.11 -2.14 -2.05
CA SER A 95 -14.34 -1.99 -2.85
C SER A 95 -15.36 -3.10 -2.55
N ARG A 96 -14.93 -4.36 -2.53
CA ARG A 96 -15.79 -5.51 -2.19
C ARG A 96 -16.34 -5.42 -0.76
N ARG A 97 -15.55 -4.93 0.20
CA ARG A 97 -15.95 -4.79 1.61
C ARG A 97 -16.86 -3.59 1.87
N ASN A 98 -16.91 -2.63 0.96
CA ASN A 98 -17.76 -1.44 1.02
C ASN A 98 -19.06 -1.59 0.22
N SER A 99 -19.31 -2.74 -0.41
CA SER A 99 -20.53 -3.09 -1.14
C SER A 99 -21.46 -3.89 -0.23
#